data_AF-A0ABD0V8F5-F1
#
_entry.id   AF-A0ABD0V8F5-F1
#
_cell.length_a   1.000
_cell.length_b   1.000
_cell.length_c   1.000
_cell.angle_alpha   90.00
_cell.angle_beta   90.00
_cell.angle_gamma   90.00
#
_symmetry.space_group_name_H-M   'P 1'
#
loop_
_entity.id
_entity.type
_entity.pdbx_description
1 polymer ?
#
loop_
_entity_poly.entity_id
_entity_poly.type
_entity_poly.pdbx_seq_one_letter_code
_entity_poly.pdbx_strand_id
1 'polypeptide(L)'
;MRDMFIDIRKSGERPLWIGESIWAELTSAWVSLDYTRRRDQNKQNRASDVGGLDSSLHTGGSVSHTEHIRHLKEMLGRELTSVELHSHTHKRQEDKNWVDERARKAYEEYTRLRESQVVAGEGPSGGPADISDYHTWSQTVGGVQHGRVYCLGSQAYTYEWQTSSSSSFLPSTQEFLYTQWIATLTIELEQVKKSQANWKMQMQQQQVEMQKQQAEMLEEMRRVIEQISSGKSTTADEETESEQHHFYFIDVDIYIYVFGHLLICCLDMFGLNKSSLFFYIDIFVCNWI
;
A
#
# COMPACT_ATOMS: atom_id res chain seq x y z
N MET A 1 8.10 6.81 23.14
CA MET A 1 9.13 5.98 22.47
C MET A 1 9.85 6.71 21.31
N ARG A 2 9.16 7.55 20.50
CA ARG A 2 9.81 8.35 19.44
C ARG A 2 10.92 9.28 19.94
N ASP A 3 10.74 9.91 21.09
CA ASP A 3 11.72 10.86 21.63
C ASP A 3 12.98 10.18 22.17
N MET A 4 12.86 8.94 22.63
CA MET A 4 13.95 8.15 23.21
C MET A 4 15.12 7.97 22.23
N PHE A 5 14.87 7.53 21.00
CA PHE A 5 15.94 7.35 20.00
C PHE A 5 16.52 8.67 19.48
N ILE A 6 15.74 9.76 19.53
CA ILE A 6 16.23 11.09 19.19
C ILE A 6 17.23 11.54 20.24
N ASP A 7 16.92 11.34 21.51
CA ASP A 7 17.77 11.75 22.62
C ASP A 7 19.05 10.92 22.69
N ILE A 8 18.95 9.59 22.51
CA ILE A 8 20.10 8.69 22.42
C ILE A 8 21.04 9.10 21.27
N ARG A 9 20.49 9.44 20.11
CA ARG A 9 21.31 9.90 18.98
C ARG A 9 21.98 11.25 19.25
N LYS A 10 21.30 12.14 19.96
CA LYS A 10 21.83 13.47 20.31
C LYS A 10 22.91 13.38 21.40
N SER A 11 22.72 12.52 22.41
CA SER A 11 23.72 12.30 23.46
C SER A 11 24.94 11.56 22.92
N GLY A 12 24.74 10.67 21.93
CA GLY A 12 25.81 9.82 21.40
C GLY A 12 26.28 8.76 22.39
N GLU A 13 25.53 8.56 23.47
CA GLU A 13 25.84 7.59 24.53
C GLU A 13 25.02 6.31 24.33
N ARG A 14 25.69 5.15 24.39
CA ARG A 14 25.04 3.85 24.30
C ARG A 14 24.27 3.56 25.60
N PRO A 15 22.95 3.34 25.55
CA PRO A 15 22.19 2.85 26.70
C PRO A 15 22.56 1.40 27.05
N LEU A 16 22.49 1.05 28.34
CA LEU A 16 22.82 -0.30 28.83
C LEU A 16 22.01 -1.42 28.17
N TRP A 17 20.77 -1.14 27.76
CA TRP A 17 19.87 -2.10 27.13
C TRP A 17 20.10 -2.27 25.62
N ILE A 18 20.92 -1.44 24.98
CA ILE A 18 21.33 -1.62 23.58
C ILE A 18 22.66 -2.36 23.55
N GLY A 19 22.68 -3.56 22.95
CA GLY A 19 23.91 -4.32 22.74
C GLY A 19 24.94 -3.59 21.85
N GLU A 20 26.22 -3.89 22.02
CA GLU A 20 27.31 -3.19 21.32
C GLU A 20 27.25 -3.32 19.80
N SER A 21 26.89 -4.50 19.28
CA SER A 21 26.71 -4.73 17.85
C SER A 21 25.63 -3.82 17.24
N ILE A 22 24.44 -3.81 17.86
CA ILE A 22 23.31 -2.98 17.43
C ILE A 22 23.64 -1.49 17.54
N TRP A 23 24.38 -1.08 18.58
CA TRP A 23 24.84 0.29 18.73
C TRP A 23 25.77 0.73 17.59
N ALA A 24 26.71 -0.13 17.20
CA ALA A 24 27.61 0.13 16.08
C ALA A 24 26.84 0.28 14.76
N GLU A 25 25.86 -0.59 14.51
CA GLU A 25 24.98 -0.51 13.33
C GLU A 25 24.16 0.78 13.31
N LEU A 26 23.51 1.14 14.43
CA LEU A 26 22.72 2.38 14.54
C LEU A 26 23.58 3.62 14.30
N THR A 27 24.76 3.66 14.92
CA THR A 27 25.69 4.78 14.76
C THR A 27 26.16 4.90 13.32
N SER A 28 26.53 3.78 12.68
CA SER A 28 26.89 3.71 11.26
C SER A 28 25.76 4.20 10.36
N ALA A 29 24.52 3.77 10.62
CA ALA A 29 23.35 4.19 9.88
C ALA A 29 23.08 5.71 10.02
N TRP A 30 23.23 6.28 11.22
CA TRP A 30 23.02 7.71 11.46
C TRP A 30 24.09 8.61 10.84
N VAL A 31 25.31 8.14 10.65
CA VAL A 31 26.38 8.90 9.96
C VAL A 31 26.41 8.67 8.44
N SER A 32 25.61 7.73 7.94
CA SER A 32 25.52 7.47 6.49
C SER A 32 25.10 8.72 5.71
N LEU A 33 25.64 8.86 4.50
CA LEU A 33 25.29 9.94 3.57
C LEU A 33 23.79 9.96 3.27
N ASP A 34 23.18 8.79 3.11
CA ASP A 34 21.75 8.67 2.85
C ASP A 34 20.89 9.19 3.99
N TYR A 35 21.25 8.87 5.24
CA TYR A 35 20.55 9.38 6.41
C TYR A 35 20.68 10.90 6.50
N THR A 36 21.90 11.43 6.33
CA THR A 36 22.15 12.88 6.39
C THR A 36 21.37 13.61 5.31
N ARG A 37 21.40 13.12 4.07
CA ARG A 37 20.61 13.66 2.95
C ARG A 37 19.12 13.68 3.27
N ARG A 38 18.55 12.58 3.76
CA ARG A 38 17.12 12.50 4.13
C ARG A 38 16.79 13.46 5.27
N ARG A 39 17.66 13.54 6.29
CA ARG A 39 17.49 14.45 7.43
C ARG A 39 17.46 15.91 6.96
N ASP A 40 18.41 16.31 6.13
CA ASP A 40 18.55 17.69 5.66
C ASP A 40 17.43 18.06 4.71
N GLN A 41 17.05 17.16 3.80
CA GLN A 41 15.86 17.32 2.97
C GLN A 41 14.61 17.49 3.83
N ASN A 42 14.41 16.65 4.85
CA ASN A 42 13.26 16.77 5.75
C ASN A 42 13.30 18.07 6.56
N LYS A 43 14.49 18.57 6.91
CA LYS A 43 14.64 19.88 7.58
C LYS A 43 14.25 21.01 6.64
N GLN A 44 14.72 20.98 5.39
CA GLN A 44 14.35 21.93 4.35
C GLN A 44 12.84 21.88 4.06
N ASN A 45 12.24 20.70 3.96
CA ASN A 45 10.80 20.53 3.75
C ASN A 45 9.96 21.05 4.93
N ARG A 46 10.50 21.04 6.16
CA ARG A 46 9.84 21.66 7.32
C ARG A 46 10.02 23.18 7.36
N ALA A 47 11.15 23.67 6.87
CA ALA A 47 11.47 25.09 6.80
C ALA A 47 11.00 25.73 5.48
N SER A 48 10.44 24.95 4.56
CA SER A 48 10.00 25.44 3.26
C SER A 48 8.77 26.30 3.46
N ASP A 49 8.92 27.54 3.01
CA ASP A 49 7.85 28.51 2.95
C ASP A 49 7.00 28.24 1.70
N VAL A 50 5.68 28.16 1.87
CA VAL A 50 4.75 28.01 0.74
C VAL A 50 4.48 29.38 0.14
N GLY A 51 5.48 29.96 -0.54
CA GLY A 51 5.33 31.19 -1.31
C GLY A 51 5.13 32.46 -0.46
N GLY A 52 5.83 32.60 0.67
CA GLY A 52 5.76 33.78 1.53
C GLY A 52 4.72 33.70 2.64
N LEU A 53 4.17 32.51 2.90
CA LEU A 53 3.00 32.27 3.75
C LEU A 53 3.30 31.41 4.99
N ASP A 54 4.58 31.24 5.31
CA ASP A 54 5.10 30.34 6.34
C ASP A 54 4.75 28.86 6.10
N SER A 55 5.18 28.00 7.02
CA SER A 55 4.84 26.58 7.01
C SER A 55 3.33 26.40 7.14
N SER A 56 2.74 25.56 6.27
CA SER A 56 1.31 25.25 6.36
C SER A 56 0.99 24.50 7.66
N LEU A 57 0.12 25.09 8.47
CA LEU A 57 -0.35 24.55 9.74
C LEU A 57 -1.79 24.08 9.60
N HIS A 58 -2.18 23.07 10.38
CA HIS A 58 -3.57 22.60 10.48
C HIS A 58 -3.85 22.13 11.92
N THR A 59 -5.11 22.22 12.34
CA THR A 59 -5.62 21.80 13.66
C THR A 59 -6.27 20.43 13.64
N GLY A 60 -6.30 19.75 12.49
CA GLY A 60 -6.88 18.40 12.34
C GLY A 60 -6.17 17.29 13.14
N GLY A 61 -4.96 17.54 13.66
CA GLY A 61 -4.20 16.59 14.47
C GLY A 61 -3.74 15.37 13.65
N SER A 62 -3.65 14.21 14.31
CA SER A 62 -3.28 12.94 13.66
C SER A 62 -4.42 12.24 12.91
N VAL A 63 -5.62 12.82 12.94
CA VAL A 63 -6.81 12.27 12.28
C VAL A 63 -6.77 12.65 10.80
N SER A 64 -7.07 11.68 9.92
CA SER A 64 -7.05 11.91 8.48
C SER A 64 -8.21 12.83 8.05
N HIS A 65 -8.03 13.56 6.95
CA HIS A 65 -9.11 14.35 6.35
C HIS A 65 -10.33 13.49 6.00
N THR A 66 -10.14 12.25 5.57
CA THR A 66 -11.23 11.30 5.29
C THR A 66 -12.09 11.02 6.53
N GLU A 67 -11.46 10.83 7.69
CA GLU A 67 -12.19 10.63 8.94
C GLU A 67 -12.89 11.90 9.42
N HIS A 68 -12.25 13.07 9.29
CA HIS A 68 -12.91 14.36 9.56
C HIS A 68 -14.15 14.56 8.69
N ILE A 69 -14.06 14.23 7.41
CA ILE A 69 -15.21 14.27 6.49
C ILE A 69 -16.31 13.31 6.95
N ARG A 70 -15.97 12.06 7.28
CA ARG A 70 -16.95 11.08 7.76
C ARG A 70 -17.68 11.57 9.00
N HIS A 71 -16.96 12.05 10.02
CA HIS A 71 -17.56 12.59 11.24
C HIS A 71 -18.46 13.79 10.95
N LEU A 72 -18.02 14.73 10.11
CA LEU A 72 -18.81 15.91 9.77
C LEU A 72 -20.05 15.57 8.95
N LYS A 73 -19.97 14.60 8.03
CA LYS A 73 -21.13 14.08 7.30
C LYS A 73 -22.17 13.48 8.23
N GLU A 74 -21.73 12.67 9.20
CA GLU A 74 -22.61 12.08 10.21
C GLU A 74 -23.28 13.15 11.09
N MET A 75 -22.55 14.19 11.49
CA MET A 75 -23.09 15.28 12.31
C MET A 75 -24.05 16.21 11.55
N LEU A 76 -23.76 16.52 10.28
CA LEU A 76 -24.54 17.46 9.47
C LEU A 76 -25.68 16.78 8.69
N GLY A 77 -25.64 15.44 8.55
CA GLY A 77 -26.63 14.68 7.78
C GLY A 77 -26.60 14.96 6.28
N ARG A 78 -25.50 15.55 5.76
CA ARG A 78 -25.31 15.89 4.34
C ARG A 78 -23.85 15.78 3.93
N GLU A 79 -23.64 15.81 2.62
CA GLU A 79 -22.30 15.92 2.03
C GLU A 79 -21.61 17.22 2.47
N LEU A 80 -20.28 17.11 2.67
CA LEU A 80 -19.44 18.18 3.19
C LEU A 80 -18.74 18.88 2.02
N THR A 81 -18.78 20.21 2.02
CA THR A 81 -18.07 21.00 1.00
C THR A 81 -16.58 21.08 1.30
N SER A 82 -15.78 21.37 0.27
CA SER A 82 -14.32 21.51 0.38
C SER A 82 -13.94 22.62 1.36
N VAL A 83 -14.72 23.71 1.34
CA VAL A 83 -14.51 24.90 2.18
C VAL A 83 -14.87 24.66 3.65
N GLU A 84 -15.86 23.80 3.93
CA GLU A 84 -16.24 23.42 5.30
C GLU A 84 -15.18 22.53 5.94
N LEU A 85 -14.65 21.56 5.18
CA LEU A 85 -13.52 20.76 5.62
C LEU A 85 -12.31 21.64 5.93
N HIS A 86 -11.97 22.55 5.01
CA HIS A 86 -10.88 23.51 5.20
C HIS A 86 -11.07 24.35 6.47
N SER A 87 -12.26 24.91 6.66
CA SER A 87 -12.59 25.71 7.85
C SER A 87 -12.50 24.90 9.14
N HIS A 88 -12.89 23.62 9.11
CA HIS A 88 -12.81 22.73 10.27
C HIS A 88 -11.36 22.42 10.65
N THR A 89 -10.50 22.15 9.67
CA THR A 89 -9.12 21.70 9.90
C THR A 89 -8.10 22.83 9.97
N HIS A 90 -8.45 24.06 9.62
CA HIS A 90 -7.52 25.21 9.60
C HIS A 90 -8.00 26.42 10.42
N LYS A 91 -9.00 26.24 11.28
CA LYS A 91 -9.36 27.22 12.30
C LYS A 91 -9.01 26.71 13.70
N ARG A 92 -8.61 27.62 14.57
CA ARG A 92 -8.42 27.36 16.00
C ARG A 92 -9.78 27.16 16.65
N GLN A 93 -9.90 26.17 17.54
CA GLN A 93 -11.19 25.89 18.17
C GLN A 93 -11.61 26.98 19.16
N GLU A 94 -10.64 27.60 19.83
CA GLU A 94 -10.79 28.68 20.83
C GLU A 94 -11.37 29.96 20.21
N ASP A 95 -10.67 30.57 19.26
CA ASP A 95 -11.00 31.91 18.74
C ASP A 95 -11.68 31.87 17.36
N LYS A 96 -11.79 30.69 16.75
CA LYS A 96 -12.25 30.49 15.36
C LYS A 96 -11.44 31.24 14.30
N ASN A 97 -10.27 31.76 14.65
CA ASN A 97 -9.32 32.39 13.74
C ASN A 97 -8.52 31.36 12.93
N TRP A 98 -8.04 31.79 11.76
CA TRP A 98 -7.19 30.98 10.89
C TRP A 98 -5.84 30.66 11.55
N VAL A 99 -5.37 29.45 11.33
CA VAL A 99 -4.12 28.94 11.94
C VAL A 99 -2.88 29.47 11.23
N ASP A 100 -2.98 29.75 9.94
CA ASP A 100 -1.96 30.32 9.09
C ASP A 100 -2.57 31.25 8.02
N GLU A 101 -1.70 32.03 7.39
CA GLU A 101 -2.10 33.01 6.36
C GLU A 101 -2.53 32.33 5.05
N ARG A 102 -1.95 31.17 4.73
CA ARG A 102 -2.33 30.38 3.55
C ARG A 102 -3.79 29.95 3.61
N ALA A 103 -4.25 29.46 4.76
CA ALA A 103 -5.61 29.02 4.97
C ALA A 103 -6.61 30.18 4.84
N ARG A 104 -6.26 31.34 5.40
CA ARG A 104 -7.06 32.57 5.25
C ARG A 104 -7.20 32.97 3.78
N LYS A 105 -6.09 33.09 3.05
CA LYS A 105 -6.10 33.47 1.63
C LYS A 105 -6.86 32.47 0.75
N ALA A 106 -6.69 31.17 0.99
CA ALA A 106 -7.41 30.14 0.24
C ALA A 106 -8.94 30.27 0.44
N TYR A 107 -9.40 30.57 1.65
CA TYR A 107 -10.82 30.77 1.91
C TYR A 107 -11.36 32.05 1.24
N GLU A 108 -10.61 33.16 1.34
CA GLU A 108 -11.01 34.44 0.76
C GLU A 108 -11.07 34.41 -0.77
N GLU A 109 -10.07 33.80 -1.42
CA GLU A 109 -10.06 33.66 -2.88
C GLU A 109 -11.19 32.73 -3.38
N TYR A 110 -11.48 31.65 -2.65
CA TYR A 110 -12.62 30.78 -2.96
C TYR A 110 -13.94 31.56 -2.88
N THR A 111 -14.09 32.36 -1.82
CA THR A 111 -15.30 33.16 -1.59
C THR A 111 -15.46 34.20 -2.69
N ARG A 112 -14.37 34.91 -3.04
CA ARG A 112 -14.31 35.88 -4.13
C ARG A 112 -14.67 35.25 -5.49
N LEU A 113 -14.14 34.07 -5.80
CA LEU A 113 -14.45 33.35 -7.04
C LEU A 113 -15.92 32.94 -7.10
N ARG A 114 -16.45 32.36 -6.01
CA ARG A 114 -17.85 31.97 -5.92
C ARG A 114 -18.79 33.17 -6.10
N GLU A 115 -18.51 34.29 -5.46
CA GLU A 115 -19.28 35.52 -5.62
C GLU A 115 -19.22 36.06 -7.05
N SER A 116 -18.05 36.02 -7.68
CA SER A 116 -17.89 36.47 -9.07
C SER A 116 -18.69 35.63 -10.07
N GLN A 117 -18.77 34.30 -9.87
CA GLN A 117 -19.58 33.40 -10.69
C GLN A 117 -21.08 33.68 -10.54
N VAL A 118 -21.54 33.94 -9.32
CA VAL A 118 -22.94 34.32 -9.04
C VAL A 118 -23.31 35.63 -9.73
N VAL A 119 -22.40 36.63 -9.72
CA VAL A 119 -22.62 37.94 -10.37
C VAL A 119 -22.57 37.84 -11.90
N ALA A 120 -21.73 36.96 -12.46
CA ALA A 120 -21.60 36.76 -13.90
C ALA A 120 -22.83 36.09 -14.55
N GLY A 121 -23.81 35.64 -13.76
CA GLY A 121 -24.98 34.93 -14.28
C GLY A 121 -24.64 33.53 -14.82
N GLU A 122 -23.44 33.04 -14.55
CA GLU A 122 -23.07 31.64 -14.71
C GLU A 122 -23.85 30.88 -13.63
N GLY A 123 -25.07 30.46 -13.97
CA GLY A 123 -25.79 29.45 -13.18
C GLY A 123 -24.91 28.21 -13.02
N PRO A 124 -25.16 27.34 -12.03
CA PRO A 124 -24.35 26.16 -11.78
C PRO A 124 -24.08 25.45 -13.11
N SER A 125 -22.80 25.40 -13.54
CA SER A 125 -22.39 24.55 -14.66
C SER A 125 -23.05 23.20 -14.42
N GLY A 126 -23.77 22.68 -15.41
CA GLY A 126 -24.86 21.70 -15.27
C GLY A 126 -24.53 20.31 -14.67
N GLY A 127 -23.47 20.20 -13.89
CA GLY A 127 -23.17 19.09 -13.00
C GLY A 127 -23.67 19.30 -11.55
N PRO A 128 -23.54 18.26 -10.71
CA PRO A 128 -23.81 18.31 -9.28
C PRO A 128 -23.09 19.47 -8.58
N ALA A 129 -23.76 20.10 -7.60
CA ALA A 129 -23.22 21.22 -6.83
C ALA A 129 -21.84 20.92 -6.20
N ASP A 130 -21.62 19.66 -5.80
CA ASP A 130 -20.36 19.19 -5.19
C ASP A 130 -19.18 19.17 -6.19
N ILE A 131 -19.45 18.94 -7.48
CA ILE A 131 -18.43 18.97 -8.53
C ILE A 131 -18.03 20.42 -8.87
N SER A 132 -19.00 21.34 -8.89
CA SER A 132 -18.75 22.77 -9.06
C SER A 132 -17.93 23.35 -7.89
N ASP A 133 -18.25 22.93 -6.65
CA ASP A 133 -17.50 23.30 -5.45
C ASP A 133 -16.03 22.83 -5.52
N TYR A 134 -15.82 21.56 -5.89
CA TYR A 134 -14.49 21.00 -6.08
C TYR A 134 -13.66 21.79 -7.10
N HIS A 135 -14.24 22.10 -8.27
CA HIS A 135 -13.52 22.84 -9.32
C HIS A 135 -13.12 24.24 -8.85
N THR A 136 -14.05 24.94 -8.20
CA THR A 136 -13.81 26.29 -7.67
C THR A 136 -12.71 26.25 -6.61
N TRP A 137 -12.75 25.27 -5.70
CA TRP A 137 -11.71 25.08 -4.70
C TRP A 137 -10.36 24.73 -5.33
N SER A 138 -10.33 23.76 -6.26
CA SER A 138 -9.12 23.34 -6.97
C SER A 138 -8.46 24.51 -7.69
N GLN A 139 -9.25 25.32 -8.42
CA GLN A 139 -8.74 26.53 -9.07
C GLN A 139 -8.15 27.53 -8.06
N THR A 140 -8.82 27.71 -6.93
CA THR A 140 -8.39 28.64 -5.87
C THR A 140 -7.02 28.27 -5.31
N VAL A 141 -6.79 26.99 -5.05
CA VAL A 141 -5.58 26.52 -4.35
C VAL A 141 -4.42 26.17 -5.28
N GLY A 142 -4.56 26.47 -6.58
CA GLY A 142 -3.51 26.24 -7.59
C GLY A 142 -3.50 24.82 -8.18
N GLY A 143 -4.63 24.14 -8.14
CA GLY A 143 -4.85 22.84 -8.77
C GLY A 143 -4.20 21.65 -8.05
N VAL A 144 -4.01 20.57 -8.80
CA VAL A 144 -3.40 19.33 -8.32
C VAL A 144 -1.87 19.51 -8.28
N GLN A 145 -1.29 19.37 -7.09
CA GLN A 145 0.15 19.39 -6.87
C GLN A 145 0.60 18.03 -6.32
N HIS A 146 1.56 17.38 -6.99
CA HIS A 146 2.04 16.03 -6.62
C HIS A 146 0.90 15.00 -6.43
N GLY A 147 -0.14 15.09 -7.27
CA GLY A 147 -1.32 14.21 -7.21
C GLY A 147 -2.29 14.52 -6.06
N ARG A 148 -2.20 15.70 -5.43
CA ARG A 148 -3.07 16.10 -4.33
C ARG A 148 -3.56 17.53 -4.50
N VAL A 149 -4.82 17.78 -4.14
CA VAL A 149 -5.34 19.14 -3.98
C VAL A 149 -5.27 19.51 -2.50
N TYR A 150 -4.88 20.75 -2.21
CA TYR A 150 -4.78 21.25 -0.85
C TYR A 150 -6.10 21.04 -0.08
N CYS A 151 -5.99 20.56 1.16
CA CYS A 151 -7.09 20.16 2.07
C CYS A 151 -7.98 18.97 1.65
N LEU A 152 -7.95 18.55 0.38
CA LEU A 152 -8.79 17.44 -0.12
C LEU A 152 -8.08 16.08 -0.10
N GLY A 153 -6.75 16.06 0.03
CA GLY A 153 -5.99 14.81 0.10
C GLY A 153 -6.24 13.90 -1.11
N SER A 154 -6.55 12.63 -0.87
CA SER A 154 -6.84 11.65 -1.93
C SER A 154 -8.26 11.71 -2.48
N GLN A 155 -9.18 12.47 -1.88
CA GLN A 155 -10.54 12.64 -2.43
C GLN A 155 -10.55 13.45 -3.72
N ALA A 156 -9.53 14.26 -3.97
CA ALA A 156 -9.39 15.00 -5.23
C ALA A 156 -9.50 14.08 -6.46
N TYR A 157 -8.95 12.86 -6.37
CA TYR A 157 -9.08 11.86 -7.43
C TYR A 157 -10.54 11.51 -7.72
N THR A 158 -11.36 11.32 -6.70
CA THR A 158 -12.78 10.93 -6.87
C THR A 158 -13.55 11.98 -7.67
N TYR A 159 -13.26 13.26 -7.49
CA TYR A 159 -13.86 14.34 -8.26
C TYR A 159 -13.23 14.47 -9.65
N GLU A 160 -11.90 14.39 -9.77
CA GLU A 160 -11.20 14.47 -11.06
C GLU A 160 -11.70 13.42 -12.08
N TRP A 161 -11.92 12.19 -11.62
CA TRP A 161 -12.51 11.12 -12.45
C TRP A 161 -13.94 11.42 -12.91
N GLN A 162 -14.77 12.03 -12.07
CA GLN A 162 -16.16 12.36 -12.41
C GLN A 162 -16.24 13.56 -13.37
N THR A 163 -15.30 14.50 -13.26
CA THR A 163 -15.23 15.70 -14.09
C THR A 163 -14.71 15.40 -15.50
N SER A 164 -13.85 14.39 -15.63
CA SER A 164 -13.38 13.87 -16.92
C SER A 164 -14.50 13.27 -17.78
N SER A 165 -15.62 12.90 -17.18
CA SER A 165 -16.84 12.45 -17.90
C SER A 165 -17.78 13.59 -18.29
N SER A 166 -17.53 14.83 -17.86
CA SER A 166 -18.48 15.95 -17.98
C SER A 166 -17.90 17.23 -18.61
N SER A 167 -16.61 17.30 -18.96
CA SER A 167 -16.07 18.43 -19.72
C SER A 167 -16.38 18.27 -21.22
N SER A 168 -17.22 19.16 -21.74
CA SER A 168 -17.48 19.41 -23.15
C SER A 168 -16.21 19.89 -23.88
N PHE A 169 -15.34 18.95 -24.24
CA PHE A 169 -14.35 19.12 -25.30
C PHE A 169 -14.82 18.32 -26.53
N LEU A 170 -14.69 18.93 -27.71
CA LEU A 170 -15.11 18.41 -29.01
C LEU A 170 -15.00 16.87 -29.12
N PRO A 171 -16.12 16.12 -29.16
CA PRO A 171 -16.12 14.68 -29.19
C PRO A 171 -16.01 14.21 -30.64
N SER A 172 -14.85 13.73 -31.06
CA SER A 172 -14.84 12.79 -32.20
C SER A 172 -13.59 11.93 -32.37
N THR A 173 -12.42 12.30 -31.81
CA THR A 173 -11.20 11.50 -32.03
C THR A 173 -10.71 10.78 -30.78
N GLN A 174 -10.77 11.43 -29.62
CA GLN A 174 -10.22 10.89 -28.37
C GLN A 174 -11.16 9.86 -27.70
N GLU A 175 -12.47 10.08 -27.77
CA GLU A 175 -13.49 9.13 -27.28
C GLU A 175 -13.49 7.82 -28.10
N PHE A 176 -13.23 7.89 -29.40
CA PHE A 176 -13.06 6.71 -30.27
C PHE A 176 -11.83 5.88 -29.85
N LEU A 177 -10.70 6.55 -29.59
CA LEU A 177 -9.47 5.86 -29.16
C LEU A 177 -9.62 5.22 -27.77
N TYR A 178 -10.29 5.89 -26.82
CA TYR A 178 -10.55 5.29 -25.52
C TYR A 178 -11.55 4.14 -25.59
N THR A 179 -12.61 4.26 -26.39
CA THR A 179 -13.56 3.16 -26.60
C THR A 179 -12.88 1.96 -27.24
N GLN A 180 -12.01 2.19 -28.22
CA GLN A 180 -11.21 1.15 -28.85
C GLN A 180 -10.25 0.50 -27.85
N TRP A 181 -9.56 1.30 -27.02
CA TRP A 181 -8.63 0.78 -26.01
C TRP A 181 -9.34 -0.02 -24.92
N ILE A 182 -10.49 0.45 -24.44
CA ILE A 182 -11.33 -0.29 -23.48
C ILE A 182 -11.81 -1.61 -24.09
N ALA A 183 -12.22 -1.61 -25.36
CA ALA A 183 -12.62 -2.82 -26.06
C ALA A 183 -11.44 -3.82 -26.19
N THR A 184 -10.26 -3.33 -26.56
CA THR A 184 -9.04 -4.15 -26.64
C THR A 184 -8.68 -4.77 -25.29
N LEU A 185 -8.65 -3.97 -24.21
CA LEU A 185 -8.38 -4.47 -22.87
C LEU A 185 -9.41 -5.49 -22.39
N THR A 186 -10.69 -5.30 -22.75
CA THR A 186 -11.75 -6.24 -22.42
C THR A 186 -11.51 -7.60 -23.08
N ILE A 187 -11.10 -7.59 -24.36
CA ILE A 187 -10.74 -8.81 -25.10
C ILE A 187 -9.53 -9.50 -24.47
N GLU A 188 -8.49 -8.74 -24.11
CA GLU A 188 -7.30 -9.29 -23.46
C GLU A 188 -7.63 -9.92 -22.10
N LEU A 189 -8.47 -9.28 -21.29
CA LEU A 189 -8.93 -9.85 -20.02
C LEU A 189 -9.71 -11.15 -20.21
N GLU A 190 -10.57 -11.22 -21.23
CA GLU A 190 -11.31 -12.44 -21.57
C GLU A 190 -10.35 -13.56 -22.02
N GLN A 191 -9.34 -13.22 -22.82
CA GLN A 191 -8.30 -14.16 -23.27
C GLN A 191 -7.44 -14.67 -22.10
N VAL A 192 -7.07 -13.80 -21.17
CA VAL A 192 -6.33 -14.18 -19.95
C VAL A 192 -7.20 -15.10 -19.07
N LYS A 193 -8.48 -14.78 -18.87
CA LYS A 193 -9.41 -15.66 -18.13
C LYS A 193 -9.53 -17.03 -18.78
N LYS A 194 -9.65 -17.08 -20.12
CA LYS A 194 -9.70 -18.34 -20.87
C LYS A 194 -8.41 -19.14 -20.74
N SER A 195 -7.26 -18.47 -20.83
CA SER A 195 -5.95 -19.09 -20.64
C SER A 195 -5.78 -19.63 -19.21
N GLN A 196 -6.28 -18.90 -18.20
CA GLN A 196 -6.29 -19.35 -16.81
C GLN A 196 -7.17 -20.60 -16.61
N ALA A 197 -8.35 -20.64 -17.23
CA ALA A 197 -9.23 -21.80 -17.19
C ALA A 197 -8.59 -23.03 -17.87
N ASN A 198 -7.96 -22.82 -19.04
CA ASN A 198 -7.24 -23.88 -19.75
C ASN A 198 -6.06 -24.42 -18.92
N TRP A 199 -5.27 -23.53 -18.31
CA TRP A 199 -4.16 -23.94 -17.44
C TRP A 199 -4.63 -24.74 -16.23
N LYS A 200 -5.73 -24.31 -15.58
CA LYS A 200 -6.35 -25.07 -14.48
C LYS A 200 -6.79 -26.47 -14.92
N MET A 201 -7.42 -26.57 -16.10
CA MET A 201 -7.85 -27.85 -16.65
C MET A 201 -6.65 -28.76 -16.97
N GLN A 202 -5.56 -28.22 -17.52
CA GLN A 202 -4.36 -28.97 -17.81
C GLN A 202 -3.67 -29.49 -16.54
N MET A 203 -3.57 -28.66 -15.50
CA MET A 203 -3.03 -29.07 -14.20
C MET A 203 -3.87 -30.20 -13.58
N GLN A 204 -5.20 -30.09 -13.68
CA GLN A 204 -6.10 -31.12 -13.17
C GLN A 204 -5.99 -32.42 -13.95
N GLN A 205 -5.81 -32.36 -15.28
CA GLN A 205 -5.54 -33.53 -16.12
C GLN A 205 -4.21 -34.20 -15.76
N GLN A 206 -3.14 -33.42 -15.56
CA GLN A 206 -1.85 -33.96 -15.11
C GLN A 206 -1.95 -34.64 -13.74
N GLN A 207 -2.73 -34.06 -12.82
CA GLN A 207 -2.97 -34.67 -11.51
C GLN A 207 -3.72 -36.00 -11.61
N VAL A 208 -4.74 -36.08 -12.47
CA VAL A 208 -5.49 -37.33 -12.73
C VAL A 208 -4.60 -38.37 -13.40
N GLU A 209 -3.78 -37.99 -14.38
CA GLU A 209 -2.86 -38.91 -15.05
C GLU A 209 -1.80 -39.45 -14.09
N MET A 210 -1.24 -38.59 -13.22
CA MET A 210 -0.31 -39.01 -12.18
C MET A 210 -0.96 -39.98 -11.19
N GLN A 211 -2.20 -39.72 -10.78
CA GLN A 211 -2.96 -40.65 -9.94
C GLN A 211 -3.21 -41.99 -10.64
N LYS A 212 -3.48 -41.97 -11.94
CA LYS A 212 -3.67 -43.18 -12.74
C LYS A 212 -2.37 -43.99 -12.84
N GLN A 213 -1.25 -43.34 -13.13
CA GLN A 213 0.08 -43.99 -13.15
C GLN A 213 0.45 -44.57 -11.79
N GLN A 214 0.15 -43.86 -10.70
CA GLN A 214 0.33 -44.38 -9.35
C GLN A 214 -0.53 -45.63 -9.12
N ALA A 215 -1.80 -45.63 -9.53
CA ALA A 215 -2.69 -46.78 -9.41
C ALA A 215 -2.23 -47.98 -10.27
N GLU A 216 -1.78 -47.74 -11.50
CA GLU A 216 -1.23 -48.76 -12.39
C GLU A 216 0.06 -49.38 -11.81
N MET A 217 0.96 -48.55 -11.28
CA MET A 217 2.17 -49.02 -10.60
C MET A 217 1.86 -49.85 -9.35
N LEU A 218 0.85 -49.45 -8.56
CA LEU A 218 0.39 -50.24 -7.41
C LEU A 218 -0.19 -51.60 -7.82
N GLU A 219 -0.91 -51.65 -8.95
CA GLU A 219 -1.48 -52.89 -9.47
C GLU A 219 -0.41 -53.82 -10.07
N GLU A 220 0.58 -53.27 -10.78
CA GLU A 220 1.74 -54.04 -11.25
C GLU A 220 2.57 -54.58 -10.08
N MET A 221 2.79 -53.77 -9.04
CA MET A 221 3.45 -54.23 -7.82
C MET A 221 2.67 -55.37 -7.15
N ARG A 222 1.33 -55.30 -7.12
CA ARG A 222 0.47 -56.38 -6.63
C ARG A 222 0.65 -57.66 -7.47
N ARG A 223 0.67 -57.55 -8.79
CA ARG A 223 0.89 -58.70 -9.71
C ARG A 223 2.25 -59.34 -9.52
N VAL A 224 3.30 -58.54 -9.34
CA VAL A 224 4.66 -59.04 -9.07
C VAL A 224 4.70 -59.83 -7.77
N ILE A 225 4.03 -59.34 -6.71
CA ILE A 225 3.92 -60.05 -5.43
C ILE A 225 3.18 -61.40 -5.60
N GLU A 226 2.11 -61.45 -6.39
CA GLU A 226 1.38 -62.70 -6.68
C GLU A 226 2.21 -63.69 -7.53
N GLN A 227 3.05 -63.19 -8.45
CA GLN A 227 3.99 -64.02 -9.22
C GLN A 227 5.11 -64.58 -8.34
N ILE A 228 5.65 -63.78 -7.43
CA ILE A 228 6.63 -64.24 -6.42
C ILE A 228 5.99 -65.26 -5.48
N SER A 229 4.70 -65.12 -5.16
CA SER A 229 3.95 -66.10 -4.37
C SER A 229 3.69 -67.43 -5.09
N SER A 230 3.74 -67.49 -6.43
CA SER A 230 3.45 -68.70 -7.22
C SER A 230 4.71 -69.40 -7.78
N GLY A 231 5.87 -68.74 -7.77
CA GLY A 231 7.20 -69.32 -8.01
C GLY A 231 7.95 -69.60 -6.70
N LYS A 232 8.26 -70.87 -6.42
CA LYS A 232 8.66 -71.37 -5.08
C LYS A 232 10.11 -71.06 -4.66
N SER A 233 10.25 -70.78 -3.35
CA SER A 233 11.37 -71.10 -2.43
C SER A 233 12.61 -70.19 -2.33
N THR A 234 12.91 -69.89 -1.04
CA THR A 234 14.23 -69.63 -0.39
C THR A 234 14.98 -68.39 -0.84
N THR A 235 15.34 -67.44 0.03
CA THR A 235 16.00 -67.59 1.34
C THR A 235 15.69 -66.38 2.21
N ALA A 236 15.58 -66.64 3.52
CA ALA A 236 15.66 -65.62 4.54
C ALA A 236 17.13 -65.21 4.68
N ASP A 237 17.39 -63.92 4.83
CA ASP A 237 18.51 -63.42 5.61
C ASP A 237 18.02 -62.20 6.41
N GLU A 238 18.07 -62.37 7.73
CA GLU A 238 17.99 -61.31 8.71
C GLU A 238 19.33 -60.55 8.69
N GLU A 239 19.31 -59.28 8.31
CA GLU A 239 20.31 -58.32 8.77
C GLU A 239 19.60 -57.21 9.54
N THR A 240 19.62 -57.37 10.86
CA THR A 240 19.55 -56.24 11.79
C THR A 240 20.88 -55.50 11.74
N GLU A 241 20.91 -54.29 11.21
CA GLU A 241 21.87 -53.30 11.65
C GLU A 241 21.25 -51.91 11.71
N SER A 242 21.58 -51.23 12.79
CA SER A 242 20.96 -50.05 13.34
C SER A 242 21.38 -48.78 12.61
N GLU A 243 20.46 -48.15 11.88
CA GLU A 243 20.59 -46.73 11.50
C GLU A 243 19.25 -46.00 11.64
N GLN A 244 18.74 -45.94 12.87
CA GLN A 244 17.76 -44.93 13.27
C GLN A 244 18.42 -43.99 14.28
N HIS A 245 18.77 -42.81 13.77
CA HIS A 245 18.99 -41.50 14.43
C HIS A 245 20.25 -40.79 13.91
N HIS A 246 20.26 -40.42 12.63
CA HIS A 246 21.13 -39.34 12.16
C HIS A 246 20.53 -38.46 11.04
N PHE A 247 19.20 -38.36 10.96
CA PHE A 247 18.52 -37.60 9.89
C PHE A 247 17.50 -36.54 10.36
N TYR A 248 17.68 -35.99 11.56
CA TYR A 248 16.94 -34.80 12.02
C TYR A 248 17.88 -33.65 12.43
N PHE A 249 18.99 -33.46 11.72
CA PHE A 249 19.89 -32.31 11.92
C PHE A 249 20.31 -31.61 10.62
N ILE A 250 19.56 -31.84 9.55
CA ILE A 250 19.62 -31.07 8.32
C ILE A 250 18.16 -30.72 8.01
N ASP A 251 17.87 -29.48 7.63
CA ASP A 251 16.54 -28.92 7.27
C ASP A 251 15.74 -28.12 8.31
N VAL A 252 16.38 -27.51 9.31
CA VAL A 252 15.84 -26.26 9.90
C VAL A 252 16.60 -25.05 9.37
N ASP A 253 17.92 -25.15 9.25
CA ASP A 253 18.74 -24.04 8.74
C ASP A 253 18.52 -23.76 7.25
N ILE A 254 18.31 -24.80 6.42
CA ILE A 254 17.99 -24.62 4.99
C ILE A 254 16.58 -24.04 4.81
N TYR A 255 15.63 -24.43 5.66
CA TYR A 255 14.26 -23.90 5.61
C TYR A 255 14.23 -22.42 6.03
N ILE A 256 14.99 -22.02 7.06
CA ILE A 256 15.11 -20.62 7.47
C ILE A 256 15.87 -19.79 6.41
N TYR A 257 16.93 -20.33 5.80
CA TYR A 257 17.73 -19.61 4.82
C TYR A 257 17.00 -19.40 3.49
N VAL A 258 16.28 -20.42 3.00
CA VAL A 258 15.57 -20.36 1.71
C VAL A 258 14.25 -19.60 1.82
N PHE A 259 13.49 -19.78 2.92
CA PHE A 259 12.22 -19.05 3.11
C PHE A 259 12.46 -17.59 3.50
N GLY A 260 13.52 -17.30 4.27
CA GLY A 260 13.95 -15.95 4.58
C GLY A 260 14.38 -15.15 3.34
N HIS A 261 15.15 -15.77 2.44
CA HIS A 261 15.56 -15.12 1.18
C HIS A 261 14.40 -14.93 0.20
N LEU A 262 13.46 -15.88 0.07
CA LEU A 262 12.29 -15.71 -0.80
C LEU A 262 11.36 -14.59 -0.31
N LEU A 263 11.20 -14.44 1.01
CA LEU A 263 10.34 -13.41 1.60
C LEU A 263 10.92 -12.00 1.45
N ILE A 264 12.25 -11.87 1.53
CA ILE A 264 12.98 -10.61 1.29
C ILE A 264 12.88 -10.19 -0.19
N CYS A 265 13.05 -11.14 -1.12
CA CYS A 265 12.91 -10.88 -2.55
C CYS A 265 11.46 -10.50 -2.95
N CYS A 266 10.44 -11.11 -2.34
CA CYS A 266 9.05 -10.73 -2.57
C CYS A 266 8.73 -9.32 -2.03
N LEU A 267 9.29 -8.92 -0.89
CA LEU A 267 9.04 -7.59 -0.31
C LEU A 267 9.70 -6.44 -1.10
N ASP A 268 10.84 -6.69 -1.72
CA ASP A 268 11.50 -5.75 -2.64
C ASP A 268 10.74 -5.61 -3.97
N MET A 269 10.00 -6.63 -4.39
CA MET A 269 9.19 -6.59 -5.63
C MET A 269 7.86 -5.83 -5.46
N PHE A 270 7.32 -5.74 -4.25
CA PHE A 270 6.03 -5.07 -3.94
C PHE A 270 6.16 -3.72 -3.20
N GLY A 271 7.37 -3.25 -2.90
CA GLY A 271 7.61 -1.90 -2.36
C GLY A 271 7.06 -1.65 -0.94
N LEU A 272 6.89 -2.71 -0.14
CA LEU A 272 6.39 -2.61 1.24
C LEU A 272 7.54 -2.33 2.22
N ASN A 273 7.25 -1.53 3.25
CA ASN A 273 8.23 -1.01 4.20
C ASN A 273 8.79 -2.11 5.13
N LYS A 274 10.12 -2.29 5.13
CA LYS A 274 10.86 -3.38 5.81
C LYS A 274 10.79 -3.35 7.35
N SER A 275 10.25 -2.30 7.96
CA SER A 275 10.25 -2.11 9.42
C SER A 275 9.15 -2.83 10.21
N SER A 276 8.23 -3.56 9.56
CA SER A 276 7.15 -4.30 10.26
C SER A 276 7.34 -5.82 10.31
N LEU A 277 8.37 -6.38 9.67
CA LEU A 277 8.53 -7.85 9.58
C LEU A 277 9.40 -8.46 10.69
N PHE A 278 10.26 -7.67 11.32
CA PHE A 278 11.10 -8.15 12.43
C PHE A 278 10.27 -8.62 13.64
N PHE A 279 9.07 -8.05 13.83
CA PHE A 279 8.15 -8.45 14.90
C PHE A 279 7.44 -9.79 14.66
N TYR A 280 7.37 -10.28 13.42
CA TYR A 280 6.63 -11.51 13.10
C TYR A 280 7.51 -12.77 13.20
N ILE A 281 8.82 -12.62 13.04
CA ILE A 281 9.79 -13.73 13.12
C ILE A 281 10.07 -14.10 14.58
N ASP A 282 10.10 -13.12 15.50
CA ASP A 282 10.33 -13.38 16.95
C ASP A 282 9.15 -14.10 17.64
N ILE A 283 7.92 -13.95 17.14
CA ILE A 283 6.73 -14.61 17.72
C ILE A 283 6.66 -16.09 17.32
N PHE A 284 7.22 -16.49 16.17
CA PHE A 284 7.17 -17.87 15.70
C PHE A 284 8.25 -18.75 16.33
N VAL A 285 9.40 -18.18 16.70
CA VAL A 285 10.52 -18.92 17.32
C VAL A 285 10.27 -19.18 18.82
N CYS A 286 9.55 -18.31 19.51
CA CYS A 286 9.30 -18.46 20.96
C CYS A 286 8.20 -19.46 21.34
N ASN A 287 7.49 -20.08 20.39
CA ASN A 287 6.42 -21.05 20.66
C ASN A 287 6.78 -22.51 20.36
N TRP A 288 8.06 -22.81 20.08
CA TRP A 288 8.54 -24.18 19.80
C TRP A 288 9.81 -24.57 20.60
N ILE A 289 10.13 -23.86 21.68
CA ILE A 289 11.08 -24.32 22.72
C ILE A 289 10.31 -24.46 24.01
#